data_AF-A0A8H4QEJ6-F1
#
_entry.id   AF-A0A8H4QEJ6-F1
#
_cell.length_a   1.000
_cell.length_b   1.000
_cell.length_c   1.000
_cell.angle_alpha   90.00
_cell.angle_beta   90.00
_cell.angle_gamma   90.00
#
_symmetry.space_group_name_H-M   'P 1'
#
loop_
_entity.id
_entity.type
_entity.pdbx_description
1 polymer ?
#
loop_
_entity_poly.entity_id
_entity_poly.type
_entity_poly.pdbx_seq_one_letter_code
_entity_poly.pdbx_strand_id
1 'polypeptide(L)'
;MASIPPCTAVENCTIPTDIVLVSSDGARFGSHARNLAEFTGSFPDTLPEEGEEIPIKNMNAKALALFLSFIHHHRQPNLGMVEFSTLFQLAEAVEMYEVFSATEICRVQMAARVQHHAVNVFLYSIKHGYMDVADEAGQIVIAGHGMSRYILRVLNPRWLSTWDRYSEYYRSQFDVYYVEPPPFLHRGGVNFCSAWNKFRNCINSQAPRDTTVTADPAACVPENGGKRQESTLPVSGSFLPFFDYQ
;
A
#
# COMPACT_ATOMS: atom_id res chain seq x y z
N MET A 1 12.27 -20.78 -34.39
CA MET A 1 11.45 -20.00 -33.45
C MET A 1 11.12 -20.91 -32.28
N ALA A 2 11.32 -20.46 -31.04
CA ALA A 2 10.92 -21.24 -29.87
C ALA A 2 9.39 -21.33 -29.86
N SER A 3 8.83 -22.50 -29.53
CA SER A 3 7.37 -22.64 -29.46
C SER A 3 6.79 -21.78 -28.33
N ILE A 4 5.63 -21.17 -28.58
CA ILE A 4 4.83 -20.50 -27.56
C ILE A 4 4.35 -21.58 -26.57
N PRO A 5 4.66 -21.45 -25.26
CA PRO A 5 4.18 -22.41 -24.26
C PRO A 5 2.66 -22.30 -24.08
N PRO A 6 1.97 -23.36 -23.65
CA PRO A 6 0.53 -23.28 -23.36
C PRO A 6 0.25 -22.37 -22.16
N CYS A 7 -0.99 -21.89 -22.06
CA CYS A 7 -1.43 -21.10 -20.91
C CYS A 7 -1.55 -22.00 -19.67
N THR A 8 -0.84 -21.62 -18.61
CA THR A 8 -0.85 -22.31 -17.30
C THR A 8 -1.48 -21.47 -16.19
N ALA A 9 -1.99 -20.28 -16.52
CA ALA A 9 -2.57 -19.35 -15.55
C ALA A 9 -3.89 -19.88 -14.96
N VAL A 10 -4.64 -20.64 -15.73
CA VAL A 10 -5.90 -21.28 -15.33
C VAL A 10 -5.90 -22.76 -15.73
N GLU A 11 -6.55 -23.59 -14.93
CA GLU A 11 -6.68 -25.02 -15.23
C GLU A 11 -7.46 -25.21 -16.53
N ASN A 12 -6.92 -26.05 -17.43
CA ASN A 12 -7.54 -26.42 -18.70
C ASN A 12 -7.90 -25.23 -19.61
N CYS A 13 -7.04 -24.20 -19.67
CA CYS A 13 -7.23 -23.12 -20.64
C CYS A 13 -7.28 -23.68 -22.07
N THR A 14 -8.38 -23.44 -22.78
CA THR A 14 -8.57 -23.88 -24.18
C THR A 14 -8.28 -22.78 -25.19
N ILE A 15 -7.95 -21.58 -24.75
CA ILE A 15 -7.67 -20.44 -25.63
C ILE A 15 -6.25 -20.62 -26.17
N PRO A 16 -6.03 -20.49 -27.49
CA PRO A 16 -4.68 -20.48 -28.06
C PRO A 16 -3.84 -19.32 -27.49
N THR A 17 -2.60 -19.60 -27.14
CA THR A 17 -1.62 -18.60 -26.72
C THR A 17 -0.95 -17.98 -27.94
N ASP A 18 -0.90 -16.66 -28.00
CA ASP A 18 -0.37 -15.88 -29.13
C ASP A 18 0.88 -15.07 -28.77
N ILE A 19 1.17 -14.92 -27.47
CA ILE A 19 2.31 -14.16 -26.95
C ILE A 19 3.02 -14.90 -25.80
N VAL A 20 4.25 -14.51 -25.51
CA VAL A 20 5.02 -15.03 -24.38
C VAL A 20 5.36 -13.90 -23.42
N LEU A 21 4.90 -14.00 -22.18
CA LEU A 21 5.37 -13.13 -21.10
C LEU A 21 6.54 -13.79 -20.38
N VAL A 22 7.61 -13.05 -20.15
CA VAL A 22 8.81 -13.55 -19.46
C VAL A 22 8.92 -12.86 -18.11
N SER A 23 8.82 -13.61 -17.02
CA SER A 23 8.97 -13.06 -15.66
C SER A 23 10.39 -12.57 -15.38
N SER A 24 10.55 -11.82 -14.30
CA SER A 24 11.85 -11.28 -13.88
C SER A 24 12.89 -12.35 -13.55
N ASP A 25 12.44 -13.56 -13.19
CA ASP A 25 13.26 -14.74 -12.93
C ASP A 25 13.38 -15.68 -14.16
N GLY A 26 12.94 -15.23 -15.34
CA GLY A 26 13.17 -15.89 -16.62
C GLY A 26 12.17 -17.00 -16.97
N ALA A 27 11.12 -17.20 -16.18
CA ALA A 27 10.07 -18.16 -16.53
C ALA A 27 9.20 -17.61 -17.67
N ARG A 28 8.84 -18.49 -18.61
CA ARG A 28 8.06 -18.16 -19.80
C ARG A 28 6.61 -18.58 -19.62
N PHE A 29 5.68 -17.68 -19.87
CA PHE A 29 4.25 -17.89 -19.77
C PHE A 29 3.57 -17.63 -21.11
N GLY A 30 2.82 -18.61 -21.60
CA GLY A 30 1.95 -18.40 -22.74
C GLY A 30 0.75 -17.60 -22.29
N SER A 31 0.43 -16.52 -22.99
CA SER A 31 -0.69 -15.65 -22.66
C SER A 31 -1.51 -15.31 -23.90
N HIS A 32 -2.56 -14.53 -23.69
CA HIS A 32 -3.53 -14.13 -24.70
C HIS A 32 -3.51 -12.61 -24.79
N ALA A 33 -3.00 -12.05 -25.89
CA ALA A 33 -2.91 -10.60 -26.08
C ALA A 33 -4.28 -9.92 -25.94
N ARG A 34 -5.34 -10.57 -26.43
CA ARG A 34 -6.71 -10.10 -26.28
C ARG A 34 -7.16 -9.97 -24.82
N ASN A 35 -6.82 -10.93 -23.96
CA ASN A 35 -7.19 -10.85 -22.54
C ASN A 35 -6.46 -9.69 -21.85
N LEU A 36 -5.18 -9.50 -22.15
CA LEU A 36 -4.44 -8.35 -21.61
C LEU A 36 -5.11 -7.04 -22.03
N ALA A 37 -5.43 -6.87 -23.30
CA ALA A 37 -6.11 -5.67 -23.79
C ALA A 37 -7.52 -5.46 -23.17
N GLU A 38 -8.21 -6.53 -22.80
CA GLU A 38 -9.58 -6.45 -22.24
C GLU A 38 -9.61 -6.19 -20.73
N PHE A 39 -8.66 -6.74 -19.96
CA PHE A 39 -8.68 -6.68 -18.49
C PHE A 39 -7.67 -5.72 -17.87
N THR A 40 -6.89 -5.01 -18.67
CA THR A 40 -5.90 -4.03 -18.21
C THR A 40 -6.15 -2.68 -18.87
N GLY A 41 -5.90 -1.58 -18.16
CA GLY A 41 -6.06 -0.22 -18.71
C GLY A 41 -4.81 0.33 -19.39
N SER A 42 -3.64 -0.23 -19.07
CA SER A 42 -2.33 0.32 -19.44
C SER A 42 -1.50 -0.58 -20.37
N PHE A 43 -2.05 -1.69 -20.86
CA PHE A 43 -1.39 -2.49 -21.90
C PHE A 43 -1.66 -1.88 -23.29
N PRO A 44 -0.64 -1.75 -24.16
CA PRO A 44 -0.80 -1.04 -25.42
C PRO A 44 -1.86 -1.68 -26.34
N ASP A 45 -2.66 -0.82 -26.99
CA ASP A 45 -3.69 -1.22 -27.97
C ASP A 45 -3.11 -1.99 -29.17
N THR A 46 -1.81 -1.80 -29.45
CA THR A 46 -1.10 -2.55 -30.48
C THR A 46 -0.85 -3.96 -29.98
N LEU A 47 -1.58 -4.93 -30.56
CA LEU A 47 -1.35 -6.34 -30.31
C LEU A 47 0.12 -6.68 -30.67
N PRO A 48 0.84 -7.39 -29.78
CA PRO A 48 2.19 -7.87 -30.04
C PRO A 48 2.24 -8.75 -31.29
N GLU A 49 3.42 -8.85 -31.91
CA GLU A 49 3.61 -9.82 -33.00
C GLU A 49 3.45 -11.25 -32.47
N GLU A 50 2.99 -12.17 -33.33
CA GLU A 50 2.78 -13.57 -32.92
C GLU A 50 4.09 -14.20 -32.45
N GLY A 51 4.11 -14.69 -31.21
CA GLY A 51 5.30 -15.27 -30.59
C GLY A 51 6.31 -14.26 -30.03
N GLU A 52 5.94 -12.97 -29.94
CA GLU A 52 6.74 -11.95 -29.27
C GLU A 52 6.97 -12.30 -27.79
N GLU A 53 8.21 -12.14 -27.32
CA GLU A 53 8.59 -12.31 -25.92
C GLU A 53 8.62 -10.95 -25.22
N ILE A 54 7.74 -10.77 -24.24
CA ILE A 54 7.56 -9.51 -23.53
C ILE A 54 8.12 -9.68 -22.10
N PRO A 55 9.24 -9.02 -21.76
CA PRO A 55 9.82 -9.12 -20.43
C PRO A 55 9.04 -8.29 -19.40
N ILE A 56 8.58 -8.95 -18.34
CA ILE A 56 7.87 -8.36 -17.20
C ILE A 56 8.85 -8.27 -16.02
N LYS A 57 9.53 -7.13 -15.90
CA LYS A 57 10.69 -6.96 -15.00
C LYS A 57 10.33 -6.90 -13.51
N ASN A 58 9.09 -6.56 -13.16
CA ASN A 58 8.64 -6.31 -11.79
C ASN A 58 7.96 -7.51 -11.11
N MET A 59 7.74 -8.61 -11.82
CA MET A 59 7.08 -9.80 -11.29
C MET A 59 7.90 -11.06 -11.52
N ASN A 60 8.13 -11.83 -10.45
CA ASN A 60 8.63 -13.19 -10.55
C ASN A 60 7.56 -14.15 -11.08
N ALA A 61 7.92 -15.41 -11.33
CA ALA A 61 7.03 -16.41 -11.87
C ALA A 61 5.72 -16.58 -11.06
N LYS A 62 5.79 -16.54 -9.72
CA LYS A 62 4.61 -16.71 -8.85
C LYS A 62 3.66 -15.52 -8.95
N ALA A 63 4.19 -14.30 -8.91
CA ALA A 63 3.40 -13.08 -9.01
C ALA A 63 2.77 -12.94 -10.40
N LEU A 64 3.53 -13.24 -11.45
CA LEU A 64 3.05 -13.20 -12.83
C LEU A 64 1.94 -14.25 -13.06
N ALA A 65 2.05 -15.45 -12.51
CA ALA A 65 0.99 -16.45 -12.60
C ALA A 65 -0.32 -15.97 -11.94
N LEU A 66 -0.25 -15.33 -10.76
CA LEU A 66 -1.41 -14.74 -10.11
C LEU A 66 -1.99 -13.59 -10.93
N PHE A 67 -1.14 -12.69 -11.43
CA PHE A 67 -1.55 -11.59 -12.30
C PHE A 67 -2.30 -12.12 -13.52
N LEU A 68 -1.74 -13.12 -14.19
CA LEU A 68 -2.35 -13.78 -15.34
C LEU A 68 -3.70 -14.41 -14.98
N SER A 69 -3.88 -14.96 -13.78
CA SER A 69 -5.18 -15.50 -13.37
C SER A 69 -6.26 -14.40 -13.27
N PHE A 70 -5.93 -13.21 -12.75
CA PHE A 70 -6.90 -12.09 -12.67
C PHE A 70 -7.35 -11.53 -14.02
N ILE A 71 -6.56 -11.72 -15.08
CA ILE A 71 -6.90 -11.32 -16.46
C ILE A 71 -7.56 -12.45 -17.26
N HIS A 72 -7.99 -13.53 -16.60
CA HIS A 72 -8.79 -14.56 -17.24
C HIS A 72 -10.22 -14.50 -16.72
N HIS A 73 -11.18 -14.82 -17.60
CA HIS A 73 -12.57 -15.07 -17.22
C HIS A 73 -12.72 -16.38 -16.44
N HIS A 74 -12.23 -16.40 -15.20
CA HIS A 74 -12.37 -17.51 -14.29
C HIS A 74 -12.55 -17.03 -12.84
N ARG A 75 -12.72 -17.97 -11.92
CA ARG A 75 -12.82 -17.66 -10.50
C ARG A 75 -11.51 -17.10 -9.96
N GLN A 76 -11.52 -15.86 -9.50
CA GLN A 76 -10.36 -15.17 -8.94
C GLN A 76 -9.61 -16.01 -7.88
N PRO A 77 -8.27 -15.98 -7.86
CA PRO A 77 -7.46 -16.74 -6.92
C PRO A 77 -7.63 -16.24 -5.49
N ASN A 78 -7.42 -17.14 -4.52
CA ASN A 78 -7.40 -16.77 -3.11
C ASN A 78 -6.03 -16.19 -2.73
N LEU A 79 -5.99 -14.93 -2.29
CA LEU A 79 -4.79 -14.23 -1.86
C LEU A 79 -4.45 -14.38 -0.37
N GLY A 80 -5.33 -15.00 0.43
CA GLY A 80 -5.18 -15.08 1.89
C GLY A 80 -3.94 -15.85 2.36
N MET A 81 -3.47 -16.82 1.57
CA MET A 81 -2.28 -17.64 1.88
C MET A 81 -1.06 -17.29 1.04
N VAL A 82 -1.14 -16.24 0.21
CA VAL A 82 -0.03 -15.82 -0.64
C VAL A 82 1.05 -15.16 0.22
N GLU A 83 2.30 -15.55 -0.02
CA GLU A 83 3.48 -14.96 0.60
C GLU A 83 3.54 -13.45 0.31
N PHE A 84 3.89 -12.64 1.31
CA PHE A 84 3.89 -11.18 1.17
C PHE A 84 4.73 -10.68 0.00
N SER A 85 5.91 -11.28 -0.24
CA SER A 85 6.78 -10.90 -1.36
C SER A 85 6.07 -11.01 -2.72
N THR A 86 5.29 -12.08 -2.91
CA THR A 86 4.52 -12.35 -4.12
C THR A 86 3.30 -11.43 -4.21
N LEU A 87 2.59 -11.25 -3.10
CA LEU A 87 1.46 -10.32 -3.02
C LEU A 87 1.88 -8.88 -3.31
N PHE A 88 3.03 -8.45 -2.79
CA PHE A 88 3.55 -7.10 -3.00
C PHE A 88 3.85 -6.83 -4.48
N GLN A 89 4.50 -7.77 -5.17
CA GLN A 89 4.75 -7.66 -6.61
C GLN A 89 3.44 -7.66 -7.41
N LEU A 90 2.49 -8.52 -7.04
CA LEU A 90 1.17 -8.55 -7.66
C LEU A 90 0.45 -7.20 -7.46
N ALA A 91 0.40 -6.68 -6.24
CA ALA A 91 -0.28 -5.43 -5.92
C ALA A 91 0.32 -4.25 -6.70
N GLU A 92 1.65 -4.12 -6.73
CA GLU A 92 2.33 -3.10 -7.54
C GLU A 92 2.01 -3.21 -9.03
N ALA A 93 1.94 -4.43 -9.56
CA ALA A 93 1.64 -4.66 -10.97
C ALA A 93 0.16 -4.42 -11.30
N VAL A 94 -0.76 -4.79 -10.42
CA VAL A 94 -2.20 -4.57 -10.58
C VAL A 94 -2.52 -3.08 -10.68
N GLU A 95 -1.86 -2.24 -9.88
CA GLU A 95 -1.98 -0.78 -9.98
C GLU A 95 -1.37 -0.27 -11.29
N MET A 96 -0.15 -0.71 -11.60
CA MET A 96 0.60 -0.26 -12.78
C MET A 96 -0.09 -0.60 -14.10
N TYR A 97 -0.68 -1.78 -14.20
CA TYR A 97 -1.39 -2.24 -15.40
C TYR A 97 -2.90 -1.98 -15.32
N GLU A 98 -3.38 -1.35 -14.25
CA GLU A 98 -4.78 -0.99 -14.05
C GLU A 98 -5.72 -2.21 -14.17
N VAL A 99 -5.38 -3.30 -13.46
CA VAL A 99 -6.21 -4.52 -13.38
C VAL A 99 -7.30 -4.30 -12.34
N PHE A 100 -8.33 -3.55 -12.69
CA PHE A 100 -9.37 -3.08 -11.75
C PHE A 100 -10.08 -4.21 -10.98
N SER A 101 -10.18 -5.41 -11.56
CA SER A 101 -10.77 -6.57 -10.91
C SER A 101 -9.98 -7.07 -9.69
N ALA A 102 -8.71 -6.70 -9.59
CA ALA A 102 -7.77 -7.13 -8.55
C ALA A 102 -7.34 -6.00 -7.59
N THR A 103 -7.55 -4.74 -7.95
CA THR A 103 -7.07 -3.56 -7.20
C THR A 103 -7.52 -3.58 -5.74
N GLU A 104 -8.83 -3.61 -5.50
CA GLU A 104 -9.37 -3.54 -4.13
C GLU A 104 -9.01 -4.76 -3.29
N ILE A 105 -9.00 -5.97 -3.89
CA ILE A 105 -8.63 -7.17 -3.14
C ILE A 105 -7.14 -7.17 -2.79
N CYS A 106 -6.26 -6.66 -3.66
CA CYS A 106 -4.84 -6.49 -3.33
C CYS A 106 -4.66 -5.48 -2.20
N ARG A 107 -5.34 -4.34 -2.25
CA ARG A 107 -5.35 -3.33 -1.18
C ARG A 107 -5.78 -3.92 0.17
N VAL A 108 -6.89 -4.65 0.22
CA VAL A 108 -7.38 -5.31 1.44
C VAL A 108 -6.34 -6.30 1.98
N GLN A 109 -5.71 -7.08 1.11
CA GLN A 109 -4.71 -8.07 1.51
C GLN A 109 -3.39 -7.44 1.96
N MET A 110 -3.04 -6.28 1.42
CA MET A 110 -1.92 -5.45 1.88
C MET A 110 -2.20 -4.90 3.28
N ALA A 111 -3.39 -4.32 3.50
CA ALA A 111 -3.81 -3.83 4.81
C ALA A 111 -3.78 -4.94 5.89
N ALA A 112 -4.28 -6.14 5.55
CA ALA A 112 -4.27 -7.29 6.46
C ALA A 112 -2.86 -7.73 6.92
N ARG A 113 -1.79 -7.29 6.23
CA ARG A 113 -0.40 -7.67 6.51
C ARG A 113 0.44 -6.55 7.12
N VAL A 114 -0.19 -5.41 7.43
CA VAL A 114 0.47 -4.23 8.00
C VAL A 114 1.30 -4.59 9.24
N GLN A 115 0.78 -5.43 10.14
CA GLN A 115 1.45 -5.78 11.41
C GLN A 115 2.87 -6.35 11.24
N HIS A 116 3.14 -7.03 10.13
CA HIS A 116 4.45 -7.66 9.86
C HIS A 116 5.24 -6.99 8.74
N HIS A 117 4.59 -6.15 7.95
CA HIS A 117 5.17 -5.56 6.74
C HIS A 117 4.89 -4.05 6.62
N ALA A 118 4.72 -3.36 7.75
CA ALA A 118 4.26 -1.97 7.84
C ALA A 118 5.01 -1.01 6.92
N VAL A 119 6.34 -1.12 6.82
CA VAL A 119 7.14 -0.24 5.95
C VAL A 119 6.75 -0.40 4.48
N ASN A 120 6.69 -1.63 3.97
CA ASN A 120 6.33 -1.89 2.57
C ASN A 120 4.88 -1.52 2.29
N VAL A 121 3.96 -1.82 3.23
CA VAL A 121 2.54 -1.46 3.08
C VAL A 121 2.37 0.06 3.11
N PHE A 122 3.09 0.78 3.97
CA PHE A 122 3.10 2.24 3.99
C PHE A 122 3.53 2.81 2.64
N LEU A 123 4.67 2.35 2.11
CA LEU A 123 5.21 2.81 0.82
C LEU A 123 4.26 2.55 -0.35
N TYR A 124 3.67 1.35 -0.41
CA TYR A 124 2.64 1.00 -1.38
C TYR A 124 1.43 1.95 -1.25
N SER A 125 0.95 2.14 -0.03
CA SER A 125 -0.27 2.91 0.24
C SER A 125 -0.12 4.39 -0.12
N ILE A 126 1.02 5.03 0.21
CA ILE A 126 1.26 6.42 -0.20
C ILE A 126 1.42 6.55 -1.72
N LYS A 127 2.02 5.55 -2.38
CA LYS A 127 2.27 5.57 -3.82
C LYS A 127 0.96 5.56 -4.62
N HIS A 128 -0.01 4.77 -4.16
CA HIS A 128 -1.30 4.59 -4.84
C HIS A 128 -2.46 5.36 -4.19
N GLY A 129 -2.19 6.17 -3.16
CA GLY A 129 -3.17 7.09 -2.57
C GLY A 129 -4.11 6.47 -1.52
N TYR A 130 -3.76 5.33 -0.95
CA TYR A 130 -4.53 4.63 0.09
C TYR A 130 -4.24 5.18 1.49
N MET A 131 -4.69 6.40 1.74
CA MET A 131 -4.28 7.18 2.91
C MET A 131 -4.72 6.57 4.25
N ASP A 132 -5.84 5.86 4.30
CA ASP A 132 -6.30 5.15 5.50
C ASP A 132 -5.38 3.96 5.85
N VAL A 133 -4.96 3.18 4.85
CA VAL A 133 -3.98 2.10 5.04
C VAL A 133 -2.59 2.67 5.34
N ALA A 134 -2.25 3.81 4.72
CA ALA A 134 -0.99 4.51 4.99
C ALA A 134 -0.91 5.06 6.42
N ASP A 135 -2.00 5.60 6.97
CA ASP A 135 -2.03 6.09 8.36
C ASP A 135 -1.81 4.93 9.33
N GLU A 136 -2.56 3.83 9.20
CA GLU A 136 -2.39 2.63 10.04
C GLU A 136 -0.96 2.09 9.98
N ALA A 137 -0.44 1.89 8.77
CA ALA A 137 0.93 1.40 8.57
C ALA A 137 1.97 2.39 9.12
N GLY A 138 1.77 3.69 8.91
CA GLY A 138 2.67 4.74 9.37
C GLY A 138 2.82 4.76 10.88
N GLN A 139 1.72 4.59 11.64
CA GLN A 139 1.76 4.52 13.10
C GLN A 139 2.63 3.34 13.58
N ILE A 140 2.47 2.17 12.97
CA ILE A 140 3.25 0.97 13.30
C ILE A 140 4.73 1.13 12.95
N VAL A 141 5.03 1.78 11.81
CA VAL A 141 6.40 2.11 11.45
C VAL A 141 7.04 3.03 12.50
N ILE A 142 6.33 4.05 12.98
CA ILE A 142 6.86 4.96 14.03
C ILE A 142 7.12 4.20 15.33
N ALA A 143 6.17 3.37 15.76
CA ALA A 143 6.29 2.59 17.00
C ALA A 143 7.45 1.59 16.95
N GLY A 144 7.74 0.99 15.79
CA GLY A 144 8.75 -0.05 15.60
C GLY A 144 10.18 0.42 15.34
N HIS A 145 10.54 1.67 15.65
CA HIS A 145 11.84 2.35 15.39
C HIS A 145 11.94 3.19 14.10
N GLY A 146 10.84 3.41 13.38
CA GLY A 146 10.81 4.25 12.18
C GLY A 146 11.31 3.54 10.91
N MET A 147 11.40 4.29 9.81
CA MET A 147 11.97 3.80 8.56
C MET A 147 13.51 3.82 8.59
N SER A 148 14.13 2.87 7.90
CA SER A 148 15.58 2.87 7.73
C SER A 148 16.03 4.11 6.95
N ARG A 149 17.23 4.63 7.26
CA ARG A 149 17.81 5.79 6.55
C ARG A 149 17.95 5.56 5.05
N TYR A 150 18.09 4.30 4.62
CA TYR A 150 18.15 3.96 3.20
C TYR A 150 16.82 4.24 2.51
N ILE A 151 15.71 3.80 3.10
CA ILE A 151 14.35 4.00 2.54
C ILE A 151 14.02 5.49 2.45
N LEU A 152 14.39 6.27 3.46
CA LEU A 152 14.19 7.73 3.45
C LEU A 152 14.91 8.43 2.29
N ARG A 153 16.04 7.89 1.79
CA ARG A 153 16.80 8.48 0.68
C ARG A 153 16.22 8.18 -0.69
N VAL A 154 15.49 7.08 -0.82
CA VAL A 154 14.86 6.69 -2.10
C VAL A 154 13.43 7.19 -2.22
N LEU A 155 12.85 7.68 -1.13
CA LEU A 155 11.55 8.34 -1.14
C LEU A 155 11.61 9.62 -1.96
N ASN A 156 10.54 9.87 -2.73
CA ASN A 156 10.33 11.16 -3.38
C ASN A 156 10.42 12.28 -2.33
N PRO A 157 11.11 13.41 -2.60
CA PRO A 157 11.24 14.52 -1.65
C PRO A 157 9.91 15.00 -1.05
N ARG A 158 8.83 14.99 -1.84
CA ARG A 158 7.48 15.33 -1.38
C ARG A 158 6.99 14.36 -0.30
N TRP A 159 7.15 13.06 -0.54
CA TRP A 159 6.77 12.02 0.42
C TRP A 159 7.64 12.05 1.67
N LEU A 160 8.94 12.32 1.52
CA LEU A 160 9.85 12.49 2.65
C LEU A 160 9.40 13.64 3.57
N SER A 161 9.13 14.83 3.00
CA SER A 161 8.65 15.97 3.80
C SER A 161 7.32 15.71 4.51
N THR A 162 6.45 14.91 3.89
CA THR A 162 5.16 14.50 4.46
C THR A 162 5.37 13.53 5.61
N TRP A 163 6.24 12.54 5.42
CA TRP A 163 6.63 11.59 6.46
C TRP A 163 7.30 12.26 7.66
N ASP A 164 8.19 13.22 7.42
CA ASP A 164 8.88 13.93 8.51
C ASP A 164 7.86 14.64 9.41
N ARG A 165 6.95 15.42 8.82
CA ARG A 165 5.86 16.09 9.55
C ARG A 165 4.93 15.12 10.26
N TYR A 166 4.50 14.07 9.56
CA TYR A 166 3.63 13.03 10.10
C TYR A 166 4.29 12.36 11.32
N SER A 167 5.55 11.97 11.17
CA SER A 167 6.26 11.24 12.20
C SER A 167 6.66 12.13 13.39
N GLU A 168 6.94 13.42 13.17
CA GLU A 168 7.11 14.41 14.23
C GLU A 168 5.82 14.61 15.02
N TYR A 169 4.69 14.82 14.33
CA TYR A 169 3.38 14.96 14.96
C TYR A 169 3.06 13.76 15.86
N TYR A 170 3.12 12.54 15.32
CA TYR A 170 2.79 11.36 16.10
C TYR A 170 3.78 11.12 17.26
N ARG A 171 5.09 11.35 17.07
CA ARG A 171 6.06 11.25 18.18
C ARG A 171 5.77 12.28 19.28
N SER A 172 5.39 13.51 18.92
CA SER A 172 5.01 14.53 19.91
C SER A 172 3.79 14.10 20.72
N GLN A 173 2.85 13.37 20.11
CA GLN A 173 1.72 12.80 20.84
C GLN A 173 2.21 11.72 21.81
N PHE A 174 3.08 10.80 21.37
CA PHE A 174 3.67 9.79 22.25
C PHE A 174 4.38 10.43 23.45
N ASP A 175 5.16 11.48 23.25
CA ASP A 175 5.85 12.19 24.34
C ASP A 175 4.87 12.80 25.35
N VAL A 176 3.71 13.29 24.90
CA VAL A 176 2.66 13.85 25.77
C VAL A 176 1.94 12.77 26.58
N TYR A 177 1.66 11.61 25.98
CA TYR A 177 0.91 10.53 26.64
C TYR A 177 1.80 9.59 27.47
N TYR A 178 3.09 9.48 27.16
CA TYR A 178 4.05 8.59 27.82
C TYR A 178 5.09 9.34 28.65
N VAL A 179 4.76 10.53 29.17
CA VAL A 179 5.49 11.06 30.32
C VAL A 179 5.26 10.08 31.47
N GLU A 180 6.30 9.35 31.91
CA GLU A 180 6.22 8.62 33.18
C GLU A 180 5.73 9.62 34.24
N PRO A 181 4.57 9.37 34.88
CA PRO A 181 4.09 10.30 35.89
C PRO A 181 5.19 10.42 36.94
N PRO A 182 5.53 11.67 37.37
CA PRO A 182 6.60 11.87 38.34
C PRO A 182 6.35 10.97 39.56
N PRO A 183 7.41 10.35 40.13
CA PRO A 183 7.25 9.36 41.18
C PRO A 183 6.42 9.95 42.32
N PHE A 184 5.20 9.44 42.47
CA PHE A 184 4.25 9.94 43.44
C PHE A 184 4.38 9.13 44.72
N LEU A 185 4.68 9.78 45.84
CA LEU A 185 4.82 9.10 47.13
C LEU A 185 3.46 8.58 47.59
N HIS A 186 3.25 7.27 47.55
CA HIS A 186 2.05 6.61 48.07
C HIS A 186 2.38 5.69 49.25
N ARG A 187 1.35 5.16 49.93
CA ARG A 187 1.50 4.24 51.06
C ARG A 187 2.07 2.89 50.57
N GLY A 188 3.41 2.79 50.51
CA GLY A 188 4.17 1.68 49.91
C GLY A 188 5.53 2.07 49.32
N GLY A 189 5.90 3.36 49.31
CA GLY A 189 7.16 3.85 48.73
C GLY A 189 6.95 4.44 47.32
N VAL A 190 8.00 4.48 46.51
CA VAL A 190 7.95 4.97 45.10
C VAL A 190 7.83 3.84 44.07
N ASN A 191 8.04 2.58 44.48
CA ASN A 191 8.14 1.44 43.56
C ASN A 191 6.92 0.50 43.59
N PHE A 192 5.98 0.68 44.51
CA PHE A 192 4.87 -0.27 44.68
C PHE A 192 3.55 0.41 45.07
N CYS A 193 2.74 0.75 44.08
CA CYS A 193 1.43 1.36 44.28
C CYS A 193 0.32 0.31 44.25
N SER A 194 -0.32 0.04 45.39
CA SER A 194 -1.48 -0.87 45.47
C SER A 194 -2.71 -0.38 44.67
N ALA A 195 -2.75 0.92 44.35
CA ALA A 195 -3.78 1.51 43.50
C ALA A 195 -3.48 1.40 41.99
N TRP A 196 -2.26 1.03 41.59
CA TRP A 196 -1.88 0.97 40.17
C TRP A 196 -2.73 -0.01 39.38
N ASN A 197 -3.00 -1.19 39.94
CA ASN A 197 -3.88 -2.17 39.30
C ASN A 197 -5.29 -1.63 39.11
N LYS A 198 -5.82 -0.87 40.08
CA LYS A 198 -7.14 -0.23 39.95
C LYS A 198 -7.15 0.88 38.90
N PHE A 199 -6.13 1.72 38.90
CA PHE A 199 -5.95 2.78 37.90
C PHE A 199 -5.82 2.20 36.49
N ARG A 200 -4.92 1.24 36.27
CA ARG A 200 -4.73 0.54 35.00
C ARG A 200 -6.03 -0.10 34.51
N ASN A 201 -6.76 -0.79 35.39
CA ASN A 201 -8.04 -1.40 35.02
C ASN A 201 -9.10 -0.34 34.64
N CYS A 202 -9.11 0.81 35.32
CA CYS A 202 -10.01 1.92 35.03
C CYS A 202 -9.68 2.59 33.69
N ILE A 203 -8.39 2.86 33.41
CA ILE A 203 -7.95 3.40 32.12
C ILE A 203 -8.26 2.40 31.00
N ASN A 204 -7.96 1.12 31.19
CA ASN A 204 -8.30 0.08 30.20
C ASN A 204 -9.81 -0.07 29.96
N SER A 205 -10.65 0.25 30.95
CA SER A 205 -12.11 0.22 30.76
C SER A 205 -12.68 1.50 30.15
N GLN A 206 -11.91 2.60 30.13
CA GLN A 206 -12.30 3.89 29.57
C GLN A 206 -11.62 4.20 28.24
N ALA A 207 -10.54 3.49 27.89
CA ALA A 207 -9.86 3.61 26.61
C ALA A 207 -10.87 3.32 25.49
N PRO A 208 -11.08 4.25 24.54
CA PRO A 208 -11.93 4.00 23.39
C PRO A 208 -11.39 2.79 22.64
N ARG A 209 -12.26 1.83 22.30
CA ARG A 209 -11.89 0.72 21.41
C ARG A 209 -11.88 1.14 19.93
N ASP A 210 -11.96 2.44 19.64
CA ASP A 210 -12.16 2.98 18.30
C ASP A 210 -10.83 3.17 17.54
N THR A 211 -10.67 2.35 16.50
CA THR A 211 -9.58 2.29 15.53
C THR A 211 -9.77 3.24 14.34
N THR A 212 -10.22 4.47 14.54
CA THR A 212 -10.31 5.45 13.44
C THR A 212 -10.01 6.85 13.94
N VAL A 213 -8.75 7.26 13.84
CA VAL A 213 -8.41 8.67 13.68
C VAL A 213 -8.67 9.00 12.22
N THR A 214 -9.88 9.46 11.90
CA THR A 214 -10.11 10.13 10.61
C THR A 214 -9.34 11.43 10.64
N ALA A 215 -8.14 11.44 10.05
CA ALA A 215 -7.43 12.67 9.77
C ALA A 215 -8.25 13.48 8.76
N ASP A 216 -9.05 14.44 9.23
CA ASP A 216 -9.54 15.53 8.40
C ASP A 216 -8.40 16.55 8.24
N PRO A 217 -7.78 16.67 7.06
CA PRO A 217 -6.67 17.58 6.84
C PRO A 217 -7.06 19.06 6.94
N ALA A 218 -8.36 19.38 7.02
CA ALA A 218 -8.86 20.75 7.04
C ALA A 218 -8.93 21.38 8.46
N ALA A 219 -8.78 20.59 9.52
CA ALA A 219 -8.92 21.07 10.90
C ALA A 219 -7.70 21.85 11.45
N CYS A 220 -6.58 21.87 10.72
CA CYS A 220 -5.35 22.59 11.11
C CYS A 220 -5.17 23.91 10.35
N VAL A 221 -6.14 24.82 10.46
CA VAL A 221 -5.92 26.24 10.17
C VAL A 221 -6.37 27.05 11.39
N PRO A 222 -5.47 27.79 12.07
CA PRO A 222 -5.89 28.68 13.14
C PRO A 222 -6.71 29.85 12.55
N GLU A 223 -7.89 30.09 13.12
CA GLU A 223 -8.73 31.26 12.86
C GLU A 223 -7.95 32.55 13.16
N ASN A 224 -7.41 33.19 12.13
CA ASN A 224 -7.03 34.59 12.21
C ASN A 224 -8.21 35.45 11.78
N GLY A 225 -8.83 36.11 12.76
CA GLY A 225 -9.81 37.15 12.53
C GLY A 225 -9.21 38.32 11.76
N GLY A 226 -9.65 38.50 10.51
CA GLY A 226 -9.29 39.64 9.68
C GLY A 226 -10.16 39.68 8.42
N LYS A 227 -11.03 40.70 8.32
CA LYS A 227 -12.06 40.83 7.28
C LYS A 227 -11.50 41.04 5.86
N ARG A 228 -12.11 40.29 4.92
CA ARG A 228 -12.58 40.68 3.55
C ARG A 228 -11.54 40.93 2.43
N GLN A 229 -11.57 40.11 1.39
CA GLN A 229 -12.16 40.46 0.08
C GLN A 229 -12.32 39.24 -0.83
N GLU A 230 -13.52 39.09 -1.37
CA GLU A 230 -13.88 38.13 -2.43
C GLU A 230 -13.18 38.52 -3.73
N SER A 231 -12.50 37.56 -4.37
CA SER A 231 -12.28 37.59 -5.81
C SER A 231 -12.54 36.22 -6.41
N THR A 232 -13.45 36.22 -7.36
CA THR A 232 -14.00 35.09 -8.10
C THR A 232 -13.12 34.70 -9.29
N LEU A 233 -13.23 33.41 -9.66
CA LEU A 233 -12.96 32.74 -10.96
C LEU A 233 -11.65 31.92 -11.07
N PRO A 234 -11.59 30.89 -11.94
CA PRO A 234 -12.50 29.74 -12.03
C PRO A 234 -11.74 28.39 -12.03
N VAL A 235 -12.49 27.32 -11.77
CA VAL A 235 -12.06 25.92 -11.81
C VAL A 235 -11.78 25.48 -13.25
N SER A 236 -10.55 25.06 -13.55
CA SER A 236 -10.20 24.19 -14.68
C SER A 236 -8.72 23.81 -14.59
N GLY A 237 -8.39 22.52 -14.59
CA GLY A 237 -7.01 22.06 -14.76
C GLY A 237 -6.71 20.70 -14.16
N SER A 238 -7.16 19.65 -14.83
CA SER A 238 -6.57 18.31 -14.76
C SER A 238 -5.04 18.38 -14.89
N PHE A 239 -4.30 17.84 -13.91
CA PHE A 239 -2.86 17.63 -14.01
C PHE A 239 -2.46 16.32 -13.32
N LEU A 240 -2.36 15.26 -14.12
CA LEU A 240 -1.40 14.17 -13.88
C LEU A 240 -0.01 14.68 -14.27
N PRO A 241 1.05 14.27 -13.56
CA PRO A 241 2.23 13.86 -14.32
C PRO A 241 2.90 12.58 -13.81
N PHE A 242 3.08 11.66 -14.76
CA PHE A 242 4.33 10.98 -15.11
C PHE A 242 5.17 10.33 -13.99
N PHE A 243 5.16 8.99 -13.98
CA PHE A 243 6.30 8.18 -13.54
C PHE A 243 7.06 7.69 -14.77
N ASP A 244 8.19 8.33 -15.07
CA ASP A 244 9.29 7.72 -15.81
C ASP A 244 10.38 7.37 -14.79
N TYR A 245 10.76 6.09 -14.71
CA TYR A 245 12.00 5.65 -14.07
C TYR A 245 12.79 4.84 -15.09
N GLN A 246 13.95 5.39 -15.48
CA GLN A 246 15.06 4.62 -16.04
C GLN A 246 15.69 3.74 -14.96
#